data_AF-C7DIH5-F1
#
_entry.id   AF-C7DIH5-F1
#
_cell.length_a   1.000
_cell.length_b   1.000
_cell.length_c   1.000
_cell.angle_alpha   90.00
_cell.angle_beta   90.00
_cell.angle_gamma   90.00
#
_symmetry.space_group_name_H-M   'P 1'
#
loop_
_entity.id
_entity.type
_entity.pdbx_description
1 polymer ?
#
loop_
_entity_poly.entity_id
_entity_poly.type
_entity_poly.pdbx_seq_one_letter_code
_entity_poly.pdbx_strand_id
1 'polypeptide(L)'
;MGSKLKYTFYTSLILEILSGMYLLLFDQLLQQTAFIHWAALLLYLAIVIVLAMAYYTRQSKKALLGITVFSILAIIVMLLDAALGLPLSQDYAPGTGWSYLFGFGIVPGSFFGTSLAFTLMLIFSIILAAASYLLYKKDF
;
A
#
# COMPACT_ATOMS: atom_id res chain seq x y z
N MET A 1 13.84 -11.03 20.51
CA MET A 1 12.62 -10.33 20.03
C MET A 1 12.91 -9.14 19.10
N GLY A 2 14.01 -8.38 19.28
CA GLY A 2 14.31 -7.19 18.44
C GLY A 2 14.68 -7.50 16.98
N SER A 3 15.37 -8.60 16.70
CA SER A 3 15.74 -9.00 15.33
C SER A 3 14.53 -9.42 14.50
N LYS A 4 13.64 -10.26 15.08
CA LYS A 4 12.42 -10.74 14.41
C LYS A 4 11.54 -9.57 13.93
N LEU A 5 11.33 -8.56 14.79
CA LEU A 5 10.51 -7.40 14.44
C LEU A 5 11.13 -6.56 13.32
N LYS A 6 12.46 -6.39 13.32
CA LYS A 6 13.18 -5.73 12.21
C LYS A 6 13.05 -6.52 10.90
N TYR A 7 13.14 -7.85 10.94
CA TYR A 7 12.89 -8.68 9.76
C TYR A 7 11.46 -8.53 9.25
N THR A 8 10.46 -8.55 10.14
CA THR A 8 9.06 -8.30 9.76
C THR A 8 8.91 -6.95 9.06
N PHE A 9 9.48 -5.88 9.63
CA PHE A 9 9.45 -4.55 9.03
C PHE A 9 10.07 -4.51 7.62
N TYR A 10 11.27 -5.06 7.43
CA TYR A 10 11.93 -5.02 6.12
C TYR A 10 11.24 -5.91 5.09
N THR A 11 10.79 -7.10 5.49
CA THR A 11 10.06 -8.00 4.58
C THR A 11 8.73 -7.38 4.14
N SER A 12 7.96 -6.80 5.07
CA SER A 12 6.71 -6.13 4.71
C SER A 12 6.96 -4.93 3.82
N LEU A 13 7.97 -4.11 4.13
CA LEU A 13 8.36 -2.96 3.30
C LEU A 13 8.70 -3.38 1.86
N ILE A 14 9.52 -4.42 1.69
CA ILE A 14 9.92 -4.90 0.36
C ILE A 14 8.70 -5.42 -0.41
N LEU A 15 7.87 -6.26 0.21
CA LEU A 15 6.72 -6.85 -0.45
C LEU A 15 5.66 -5.80 -0.80
N GLU A 16 5.48 -4.80 0.04
CA GLU A 16 4.61 -3.66 -0.24
C GLU A 16 5.12 -2.84 -1.41
N ILE A 17 6.42 -2.48 -1.43
CA ILE A 17 7.02 -1.74 -2.55
C ILE A 17 6.89 -2.53 -3.85
N LEU A 18 7.23 -3.82 -3.84
CA LEU A 18 7.13 -4.65 -5.04
C LEU A 18 5.69 -4.75 -5.56
N SER A 19 4.72 -4.88 -4.66
CA SER A 19 3.30 -4.93 -5.03
C SER A 19 2.82 -3.58 -5.59
N GLY A 20 3.19 -2.47 -4.96
CA GLY A 20 2.87 -1.13 -5.45
C GLY A 20 3.54 -0.82 -6.79
N MET A 21 4.80 -1.21 -6.98
CA MET A 21 5.51 -1.07 -8.26
C MET A 21 4.85 -1.90 -9.36
N TYR A 22 4.38 -3.11 -9.05
CA TYR A 22 3.63 -3.91 -9.99
C TYR A 22 2.37 -3.18 -10.46
N LEU A 23 1.59 -2.62 -9.53
CA LEU A 23 0.39 -1.84 -9.86
C LEU A 23 0.73 -0.61 -10.71
N LEU A 24 1.76 0.15 -10.36
CA LEU A 24 2.16 1.32 -11.14
C LEU A 24 2.54 0.98 -12.59
N LEU A 25 3.19 -0.17 -12.82
CA LEU A 25 3.73 -0.55 -14.11
C LEU A 25 2.76 -1.33 -15.00
N PHE A 26 1.92 -2.19 -14.41
CA PHE A 26 1.13 -3.16 -15.15
C PHE A 26 -0.39 -2.93 -15.05
N ASP A 27 -0.85 -2.09 -14.13
CA ASP A 27 -2.26 -1.80 -14.00
C ASP A 27 -2.72 -0.71 -14.97
N GLN A 28 -3.27 -1.15 -16.11
CA GLN A 28 -3.78 -0.27 -17.14
C GLN A 28 -4.98 0.57 -16.68
N LEU A 29 -5.84 0.05 -15.79
CA LEU A 29 -6.97 0.80 -15.26
C LEU A 29 -6.46 1.95 -14.39
N LEU A 30 -5.49 1.68 -13.52
CA LEU A 30 -4.87 2.71 -12.70
C LEU A 30 -4.23 3.82 -13.57
N GLN A 31 -3.53 3.43 -14.64
CA GLN A 31 -2.82 4.36 -15.53
C GLN A 31 -3.77 5.19 -16.42
N GLN A 32 -4.83 4.59 -16.95
CA GLN A 32 -5.64 5.22 -17.99
C GLN A 32 -6.89 5.89 -17.43
N THR A 33 -7.58 5.24 -16.48
CA THR A 33 -8.92 5.66 -16.05
C THR A 33 -8.94 6.14 -14.60
N ALA A 34 -7.92 5.80 -13.82
CA ALA A 34 -7.80 6.18 -12.41
C ALA A 34 -6.49 6.93 -12.10
N PHE A 35 -6.05 7.84 -12.99
CA PHE A 35 -4.75 8.52 -12.91
C PHE A 35 -4.45 9.18 -11.55
N ILE A 36 -5.46 9.74 -10.88
CA ILE A 36 -5.30 10.31 -9.52
C ILE A 36 -4.84 9.24 -8.52
N HIS A 37 -5.41 8.03 -8.58
CA HIS A 37 -5.00 6.90 -7.74
C HIS A 37 -3.58 6.44 -8.08
N TRP A 38 -3.23 6.41 -9.36
CA TRP A 38 -1.88 6.10 -9.81
C TRP A 38 -0.85 7.10 -9.27
N ALA A 39 -1.13 8.40 -9.37
CA ALA A 39 -0.27 9.45 -8.84
C ALA A 39 -0.18 9.39 -7.31
N ALA A 40 -1.29 9.11 -6.61
CA ALA A 40 -1.32 8.94 -5.17
C ALA A 40 -0.49 7.73 -4.71
N LEU A 41 -0.58 6.60 -5.42
CA LEU A 41 0.24 5.42 -5.17
C LEU A 41 1.73 5.70 -5.36
N LEU A 42 2.10 6.39 -6.45
CA LEU A 42 3.48 6.79 -6.72
C LEU A 42 4.03 7.68 -5.60
N LEU A 43 3.26 8.69 -5.20
CA LEU A 43 3.64 9.60 -4.12
C LEU A 43 3.79 8.85 -2.79
N TYR A 44 2.84 7.97 -2.48
CA TYR A 44 2.87 7.13 -1.29
C TYR A 44 4.16 6.29 -1.22
N LEU A 45 4.47 5.55 -2.29
CA LEU A 45 5.68 4.72 -2.36
C LEU A 45 6.95 5.56 -2.21
N ALA A 46 7.02 6.71 -2.87
CA ALA A 46 8.16 7.62 -2.74
C ALA A 46 8.35 8.09 -1.29
N ILE A 47 7.28 8.47 -0.60
CA ILE A 47 7.31 8.88 0.80
C ILE A 47 7.79 7.73 1.70
N VAL A 48 7.20 6.54 1.56
CA VAL A 48 7.55 5.37 2.37
C VAL A 48 9.02 4.99 2.16
N ILE A 49 9.51 5.02 0.91
CA ILE A 49 10.91 4.75 0.57
C ILE A 49 11.84 5.76 1.23
N VAL A 50 11.54 7.06 1.15
CA VAL A 50 12.35 8.13 1.78
C VAL A 50 12.39 7.97 3.30
N LEU A 51 11.24 7.69 3.93
CA LEU A 51 11.17 7.46 5.37
C LEU A 51 11.91 6.18 5.77
N ALA A 52 11.79 5.11 4.99
CA ALA A 52 12.51 3.87 5.23
C ALA A 52 14.03 4.07 5.13
N MET A 53 14.50 4.83 4.14
CA MET A 53 15.92 5.22 4.03
C MET A 53 16.37 6.05 5.23
N ALA A 54 15.56 7.00 5.70
CA ALA A 54 15.86 7.79 6.89
C ALA A 54 15.94 6.93 8.16
N TYR A 55 15.08 5.91 8.30
CA TYR A 55 15.17 4.95 9.38
C TYR A 55 16.39 4.03 9.24
N TYR A 56 16.66 3.50 8.04
CA TYR A 56 17.80 2.62 7.80
C TYR A 56 19.13 3.31 8.13
N THR A 57 19.32 4.53 7.62
CA THR A 57 20.59 5.27 7.75
C THR A 57 20.79 5.95 9.11
N ARG A 58 19.71 6.49 9.71
CA ARG A 58 19.81 7.33 10.92
C ARG A 58 19.05 6.77 12.12
N GLN A 59 18.40 5.62 11.99
CA GLN A 59 17.51 5.04 13.01
C GLN A 59 16.47 6.07 13.52
N SER A 60 15.98 6.93 12.60
CA SER A 60 15.06 8.02 12.95
C SER A 60 13.70 7.50 13.43
N LYS A 61 13.38 7.72 14.71
CA LYS A 61 12.06 7.37 15.28
C LYS A 61 10.91 8.09 14.59
N LYS A 62 11.12 9.36 14.20
CA LYS A 62 10.13 10.14 13.45
C LYS A 62 9.80 9.49 12.11
N ALA A 63 10.78 8.82 11.49
CA ALA A 63 10.56 8.09 10.26
C ALA A 63 9.67 6.85 10.48
N LEU A 64 9.88 6.09 11.56
CA LEU A 64 8.99 4.96 11.91
C LEU A 64 7.54 5.41 12.16
N LEU A 65 7.37 6.53 12.88
CA LEU A 65 6.05 7.11 13.10
C LEU A 65 5.42 7.58 11.79
N GLY A 66 6.22 8.21 10.91
CA GLY A 66 5.80 8.61 9.58
C GLY A 66 5.31 7.42 8.75
N ILE A 67 6.10 6.33 8.67
CA ILE A 67 5.71 5.11 7.97
C ILE A 67 4.40 4.56 8.54
N THR A 68 4.28 4.50 9.86
CA THR A 68 3.04 4.07 10.53
C THR A 68 1.84 4.88 10.06
N VAL A 69 1.94 6.21 10.10
CA VAL A 69 0.83 7.11 9.73
C VAL A 69 0.49 6.98 8.26
N PHE A 70 1.48 7.05 7.37
CA PHE A 70 1.23 6.97 5.92
C PHE A 70 0.69 5.61 5.51
N SER A 71 1.17 4.50 6.07
CA SER A 71 0.64 3.18 5.78
C SER A 71 -0.81 3.02 6.28
N ILE A 72 -1.15 3.55 7.47
CA ILE A 72 -2.54 3.58 7.95
C ILE A 72 -3.43 4.40 7.01
N LEU A 73 -2.98 5.58 6.59
CA LEU A 73 -3.72 6.41 5.65
C LEU A 73 -3.94 5.69 4.32
N ALA A 74 -2.91 5.03 3.78
CA ALA A 74 -3.03 4.24 2.55
C ALA A 74 -4.04 3.10 2.69
N ILE A 75 -4.02 2.37 3.80
CA ILE A 75 -5.02 1.31 4.10
C ILE A 75 -6.44 1.89 4.09
N ILE A 76 -6.66 3.01 4.81
CA ILE A 76 -7.96 3.64 4.89
C ILE A 76 -8.43 4.09 3.51
N VAL A 77 -7.58 4.77 2.74
CA VAL A 77 -7.91 5.25 1.40
C VAL A 77 -8.24 4.08 0.47
N MET A 78 -7.43 3.02 0.43
CA MET A 78 -7.70 1.83 -0.40
C MET A 78 -9.06 1.19 -0.06
N LEU A 79 -9.39 1.06 1.22
CA LEU A 79 -10.66 0.48 1.65
C LEU A 79 -11.86 1.40 1.36
N LEU A 80 -11.69 2.72 1.53
CA LEU A 80 -12.73 3.69 1.20
C LEU A 80 -12.96 3.74 -0.31
N ASP A 81 -11.91 3.74 -1.13
CA ASP A 81 -12.04 3.69 -2.59
C ASP A 81 -12.74 2.42 -3.04
N ALA A 82 -12.40 1.27 -2.44
CA ALA A 82 -13.10 0.01 -2.71
C ALA A 82 -14.59 0.10 -2.35
N ALA A 83 -14.90 0.64 -1.17
CA ALA A 83 -16.26 0.76 -0.64
C ALA A 83 -17.12 1.73 -1.43
N LEU A 84 -16.54 2.84 -1.90
CA LEU A 84 -17.23 3.86 -2.67
C LEU A 84 -17.32 3.53 -4.16
N GLY A 85 -16.60 2.51 -4.65
CA GLY A 85 -16.62 2.10 -6.05
C GLY A 85 -15.70 2.92 -6.95
N LEU A 86 -14.51 3.27 -6.45
CA LEU A 86 -13.49 4.07 -7.16
C LEU A 86 -14.04 5.44 -7.62
N PRO A 87 -14.50 6.30 -6.67
CA PRO A 87 -15.22 7.54 -6.98
C PRO A 87 -14.39 8.58 -7.76
N LEU A 88 -13.06 8.45 -7.76
CA LEU A 88 -12.15 9.34 -8.51
C LEU A 88 -11.64 8.71 -9.81
N SER A 89 -12.28 7.61 -10.27
CA SER A 89 -12.01 6.99 -11.56
C SER A 89 -13.03 7.45 -12.61
N GLN A 90 -12.63 7.44 -13.88
CA GLN A 90 -13.50 7.79 -15.00
C GLN A 90 -14.57 6.72 -15.27
N ASP A 91 -14.35 5.47 -14.84
CA ASP A 91 -15.26 4.33 -15.02
C ASP A 91 -16.06 4.00 -13.75
N TYR A 92 -16.49 5.03 -13.02
CA TYR A 92 -17.26 4.88 -11.79
C TYR A 92 -18.52 4.03 -12.01
N ALA A 93 -18.59 2.87 -11.36
CA ALA A 93 -19.81 2.06 -11.27
C ALA A 93 -19.92 1.36 -9.91
N PRO A 94 -21.13 1.24 -9.33
CA PRO A 94 -21.32 0.60 -8.04
C PRO A 94 -20.79 -0.85 -8.02
N GLY A 95 -19.92 -1.17 -7.06
CA GLY A 95 -19.34 -2.51 -6.88
C GLY A 95 -18.01 -2.77 -7.61
N THR A 96 -17.56 -1.88 -8.50
CA THR A 96 -16.30 -2.06 -9.24
C THR A 96 -15.08 -2.04 -8.34
N GLY A 97 -15.09 -1.25 -7.26
CA GLY A 97 -13.96 -1.16 -6.33
C GLY A 97 -13.62 -2.49 -5.67
N TRP A 98 -14.59 -3.17 -5.06
CA TRP A 98 -14.36 -4.49 -4.46
C TRP A 98 -13.97 -5.55 -5.50
N SER A 99 -14.62 -5.54 -6.66
CA SER A 99 -14.26 -6.41 -7.79
C SER A 99 -12.84 -6.15 -8.28
N TYR A 100 -12.37 -4.91 -8.28
CA TYR A 100 -11.02 -4.56 -8.68
C TYR A 100 -9.97 -5.04 -7.68
N LEU A 101 -10.18 -4.78 -6.37
CA LEU A 101 -9.24 -5.20 -5.33
C LEU A 101 -9.22 -6.72 -5.10
N PHE A 102 -10.38 -7.38 -5.15
CA PHE A 102 -10.54 -8.77 -4.69
C PHE A 102 -11.27 -9.68 -5.68
N GLY A 103 -11.42 -9.26 -6.94
CA GLY A 103 -12.09 -10.06 -7.97
C GLY A 103 -11.23 -11.18 -8.55
N PHE A 104 -9.91 -11.06 -8.52
CA PHE A 104 -8.98 -12.10 -8.98
C PHE A 104 -9.25 -12.65 -10.41
N GLY A 105 -9.89 -11.86 -11.28
CA GLY A 105 -10.24 -12.28 -12.64
C GLY A 105 -11.56 -13.06 -12.77
N ILE A 106 -12.31 -13.28 -11.68
CA ILE A 106 -13.59 -14.02 -11.71
C ILE A 106 -14.79 -13.11 -11.96
N VAL A 107 -14.58 -11.79 -11.94
CA VAL A 107 -15.61 -10.77 -12.21
C VAL A 107 -15.12 -9.78 -13.29
N PRO A 108 -16.04 -9.24 -14.11
CA PRO A 108 -15.67 -8.28 -15.16
C PRO A 108 -14.89 -7.08 -14.62
N GLY A 109 -13.86 -6.65 -15.36
CA GLY A 109 -12.99 -5.54 -14.96
C GLY A 109 -11.94 -5.87 -13.89
N SER A 110 -11.84 -7.12 -13.44
CA SER A 110 -10.77 -7.58 -12.54
C SER A 110 -9.74 -8.43 -13.28
N PHE A 111 -8.48 -8.34 -12.86
CA PHE A 111 -7.39 -9.17 -13.36
C PHE A 111 -6.69 -9.83 -12.18
N PHE A 112 -6.33 -11.11 -12.31
CA PHE A 112 -5.69 -11.87 -11.23
C PHE A 112 -4.45 -11.15 -10.67
N GLY A 113 -3.54 -10.72 -11.54
CA GLY A 113 -2.31 -10.04 -11.14
C GLY A 113 -2.55 -8.74 -10.37
N THR A 114 -3.48 -7.92 -10.87
CA THR A 114 -3.88 -6.66 -10.22
C THR A 114 -4.49 -6.90 -8.84
N SER A 115 -5.50 -7.76 -8.74
CA SER A 115 -6.15 -8.04 -7.46
C SER A 115 -5.17 -8.67 -6.46
N LEU A 116 -4.28 -9.54 -6.92
CA LEU A 116 -3.23 -10.12 -6.08
C LEU A 116 -2.27 -9.03 -5.57
N ALA A 117 -1.78 -8.15 -6.44
CA ALA A 117 -0.88 -7.07 -6.05
C ALA A 117 -1.54 -6.10 -5.07
N PHE A 118 -2.80 -5.70 -5.29
CA PHE A 118 -3.56 -4.90 -4.32
C PHE A 118 -3.71 -5.60 -2.97
N THR A 119 -4.08 -6.88 -2.99
CA THR A 119 -4.26 -7.65 -1.76
C THR A 119 -2.96 -7.78 -0.98
N LEU A 120 -1.85 -8.07 -1.66
CA LEU A 120 -0.53 -8.14 -1.03
C LEU A 120 -0.12 -6.78 -0.49
N MET A 121 -0.29 -5.70 -1.27
CA MET A 121 0.00 -4.34 -0.82
C MET A 121 -0.79 -4.00 0.44
N LEU A 122 -2.10 -4.25 0.47
CA LEU A 122 -2.95 -4.00 1.64
C LEU A 122 -2.48 -4.77 2.89
N ILE A 123 -2.24 -6.09 2.75
CA ILE A 123 -1.78 -6.94 3.86
C ILE A 123 -0.43 -6.45 4.37
N PHE A 124 0.52 -6.17 3.48
CA PHE A 124 1.85 -5.76 3.88
C PHE A 124 1.90 -4.32 4.40
N SER A 125 1.01 -3.43 3.96
CA SER A 125 0.83 -2.11 4.60
C SER A 125 0.32 -2.25 6.03
N ILE A 126 -0.59 -3.18 6.32
CA ILE A 126 -1.07 -3.44 7.70
C ILE A 126 0.10 -3.93 8.57
N ILE A 127 0.85 -4.91 8.06
CA ILE A 127 2.01 -5.47 8.78
C ILE A 127 3.10 -4.41 8.95
N LEU A 128 3.38 -3.60 7.93
CA LEU A 128 4.37 -2.53 7.97
C LEU A 128 3.98 -1.46 8.98
N ALA A 129 2.72 -1.02 9.00
CA ALA A 129 2.21 -0.07 9.99
C ALA A 129 2.39 -0.60 11.41
N ALA A 130 1.97 -1.85 11.67
CA ALA A 130 2.10 -2.48 12.98
C ALA A 130 3.56 -2.63 13.40
N ALA A 131 4.42 -3.15 12.51
CA ALA A 131 5.84 -3.37 12.80
C ALA A 131 6.57 -2.05 13.06
N SER A 132 6.28 -1.01 12.26
CA SER A 132 6.86 0.33 12.41
C SER A 132 6.47 0.96 13.75
N TYR A 133 5.19 0.84 14.14
CA TYR A 133 4.70 1.35 15.42
C TYR A 133 5.32 0.63 16.61
N LEU A 134 5.43 -0.70 16.54
CA LEU A 134 6.05 -1.50 17.60
C LEU A 134 7.55 -1.19 17.74
N LEU A 135 8.26 -0.97 16.62
CA LEU A 135 9.65 -0.51 16.64
C LEU A 135 9.76 0.89 17.27
N TYR A 136 8.85 1.80 16.90
CA TYR A 136 8.79 3.15 17.47
C TYR A 136 8.59 3.13 18.99
N LYS A 137 7.70 2.26 19.49
CA LYS A 137 7.40 2.13 20.93
C LYS A 137 8.52 1.49 21.74
N LYS A 138 9.21 0.50 21.18
CA LYS A 138 10.17 -0.32 21.93
C LYS A 138 11.41 0.44 22.40
N ASP A 139 11.75 1.53 21.74
CA ASP A 139 12.89 2.36 22.11
C ASP A 139 12.56 3.37 23.24
N PHE A 140 11.47 3.15 24.00
CA PHE A 140 11.06 3.84 25.24
C PHE A 140 10.75 2.81 26.32
#